data_AF-X1CDE1-F1
#
_entry.id   AF-X1CDE1-F1
#
_cell.length_a   1.000
_cell.length_b   1.000
_cell.length_c   1.000
_cell.angle_alpha   90.00
_cell.angle_beta   90.00
_cell.angle_gamma   90.00
#
_symmetry.space_group_name_H-M   'P 1'
#
loop_
_entity.id
_entity.type
_entity.pdbx_description
1 polymer ?
#
loop_
_entity_poly.entity_id
_entity_poly.type
_entity_poly.pdbx_seq_one_letter_code
_entity_poly.pdbx_strand_id
1 'polypeptide(L)' 'MSKVYSSAVVIIPPREKWASIQEIRKIYDRNLTRWMPHITLLYPFRSRNQ' A
#
# COMPACT_ATOMS: atom_id res chain seq x y z
N MET A 1 16.62 -11.16 -13.93
CA MET A 1 15.21 -10.73 -13.82
C MET A 1 15.17 -9.29 -13.31
N SER A 2 14.57 -8.36 -14.06
CA SER A 2 14.35 -7.00 -13.56
C SER A 2 13.28 -6.99 -12.46
N LYS A 3 13.49 -6.20 -11.40
CA LYS A 3 12.47 -6.00 -10.35
C LYS A 3 11.29 -5.22 -10.95
N VAL A 4 10.07 -5.72 -10.76
CA VAL A 4 8.84 -5.13 -11.29
C VAL A 4 7.98 -4.62 -10.13
N TYR A 5 7.78 -3.31 -10.05
CA TYR A 5 7.11 -2.63 -8.93
C TYR A 5 5.58 -2.54 -9.10
N SER A 6 4.95 -3.56 -9.68
CA SER A 6 3.51 -3.55 -10.00
C SER A 6 2.66 -4.44 -9.08
N SER A 7 3.28 -5.14 -8.14
CA SER A 7 2.58 -6.03 -7.21
C SER A 7 3.17 -5.94 -5.80
N ALA A 8 2.29 -6.03 -4.81
CA ALA A 8 2.63 -6.05 -3.40
C ALA A 8 1.74 -7.06 -2.66
N VAL A 9 2.25 -7.62 -1.57
CA VAL A 9 1.42 -8.30 -0.55
C VAL A 9 1.21 -7.31 0.58
N VAL A 10 -0.06 -7.12 0.95
CA VAL A 10 -0.44 -6.12 1.94
C VAL A 10 -1.48 -6.68 2.91
N ILE A 11 -1.48 -6.15 4.13
CA ILE A 11 -2.62 -6.25 5.05
C ILE A 11 -3.49 -5.02 4.85
N ILE A 12 -4.79 -5.27 4.64
CA ILE A 12 -5.79 -4.22 4.52
C ILE A 12 -6.50 -4.09 5.88
N PRO A 13 -6.49 -2.92 6.53
CA PRO A 13 -7.21 -2.72 7.78
C PRO A 13 -8.73 -2.75 7.54
N PRO A 14 -9.54 -3.02 8.58
CA PRO A 14 -11.00 -2.91 8.50
C PRO A 14 -11.44 -1.53 7.99
N ARG A 15 -12.45 -1.50 7.12
CA ARG A 15 -12.88 -0.29 6.38
C ARG A 15 -13.33 0.83 7.30
N GLU A 16 -13.96 0.49 8.42
CA GLU A 16 -14.42 1.41 9.46
C GLU A 16 -13.28 2.22 10.10
N LYS A 17 -12.03 1.77 9.97
CA LYS A 17 -10.84 2.50 10.46
C LYS A 17 -10.21 3.41 9.40
N TRP A 18 -10.61 3.29 8.14
CA TRP A 18 -9.91 3.98 7.04
C TRP A 18 -10.00 5.50 7.16
N ALA A 19 -11.13 6.05 7.56
CA ALA A 19 -11.29 7.49 7.71
C ALA A 19 -10.29 8.06 8.72
N SER A 20 -10.23 7.48 9.94
CA SER A 20 -9.29 7.90 10.98
C SER A 20 -7.84 7.75 10.55
N ILE A 21 -7.49 6.65 9.87
CA ILE A 21 -6.13 6.45 9.34
C ILE A 21 -5.81 7.49 8.25
N GLN A 22 -6.76 7.80 7.37
CA GLN A 22 -6.59 8.77 6.30
C GLN A 22 -6.36 10.19 6.84
N GLU A 23 -7.02 10.60 7.93
CA GLU A 23 -6.76 11.91 8.54
C GLU A 23 -5.32 12.04 9.02
N ILE A 24 -4.76 10.99 9.63
CA ILE A 24 -3.35 10.97 10.02
C ILE A 24 -2.45 10.99 8.78
N ARG A 25 -2.76 10.18 7.76
CA ARG A 25 -1.97 10.11 6.52
C ARG A 25 -1.94 11.43 5.76
N LYS A 26 -2.98 12.28 5.82
CA LYS A 26 -2.96 13.62 5.19
C LYS A 26 -1.82 14.50 5.70
N ILE A 27 -1.40 14.32 6.95
CA ILE A 27 -0.37 15.14 7.60
C ILE A 27 1.02 14.55 7.34
N TYR A 28 1.15 13.22 7.40
CA TYR A 28 2.45 12.56 7.47
C TYR A 28 2.83 11.72 6.25
N ASP A 29 1.87 11.31 5.43
CA ASP A 29 2.12 10.40 4.29
C ASP A 29 2.18 11.16 2.97
N ARG A 30 3.40 11.34 2.45
CA ARG A 30 3.67 11.92 1.13
C ARG A 30 3.06 11.14 -0.04
N ASN A 31 2.69 9.88 0.17
CA ASN A 31 2.10 8.99 -0.83
C ASN A 31 0.60 8.74 -0.59
N LEU A 32 -0.08 9.66 0.11
CA LEU A 32 -1.51 9.56 0.40
C LEU A 32 -2.36 9.19 -0.83
N THR A 33 -2.08 9.79 -1.99
CA THR A 33 -2.84 9.60 -3.24
C THR A 33 -2.56 8.29 -3.93
N ARG A 34 -1.49 7.59 -3.53
CA ARG A 34 -1.00 6.43 -4.26
C ARG A 34 -1.90 5.23 -4.03
N TRP A 35 -2.19 4.89 -2.76
CA TRP A 35 -3.04 3.77 -2.36
C TRP A 35 -3.88 4.07 -1.11
N MET A 36 -4.96 3.31 -0.93
CA MET A 36 -5.74 3.23 0.31
C MET A 36 -4.87 2.84 1.52
N PRO A 37 -5.33 3.01 2.77
CA PRO A 37 -4.60 2.54 3.94
C PRO A 37 -4.26 1.04 3.85
N HIS A 38 -2.98 0.71 3.99
CA HIS A 38 -2.48 -0.66 3.93
C HIS A 38 -1.16 -0.77 4.70
N ILE A 39 -0.79 -1.99 5.07
CA ILE A 39 0.53 -2.30 5.61
C ILE A 39 1.23 -3.21 4.61
N THR A 40 2.31 -2.74 4.01
CA THR A 40 3.09 -3.53 3.05
C THR A 40 3.88 -4.63 3.76
N LEU A 41 3.70 -5.87 3.32
CA LEU A 41 4.48 -7.02 3.78
C LEU A 41 5.61 -7.35 2.80
N LEU A 42 5.32 -7.36 1.50
CA LEU A 42 6.29 -7.65 0.44
C LEU A 42 6.09 -6.72 -0.75
N TYR A 43 7.17 -6.07 -1.20
CA TYR A 43 7.17 -5.24 -2.41
C TYR A 43 8.60 -5.13 -2.99
N PRO A 44 8.80 -5.46 -4.28
CA PRO A 44 7.85 -6.07 -5.22
C PRO A 44 7.56 -7.54 -4.90
N PHE A 45 6.34 -8.00 -5.13
CA PHE A 45 5.95 -9.38 -4.82
C PHE A 45 6.17 -10.38 -5.97
N ARG A 46 5.81 -10.01 -7.19
CA ARG A 46 5.78 -10.90 -8.36
C ARG A 46 6.47 -10.27 -9.57
N SER A 47 7.15 -11.09 -10.36
CA SER A 47 7.71 -10.66 -11.65
C SER A 47 6.62 -10.52 -12.72
N ARG A 48 6.89 -9.77 -13.80
CA ARG A 48 5.93 -9.56 -14.90
C ARG A 48 5.64 -10.85 -15.70
N ASN A 49 6.58 -11.79 -15.74
CA ASN A 49 6.54 -12.97 -16.62
C ASN A 49 6.23 -14.29 -15.89
N GLN A 50 5.78 -14.22 -14.64
CA GLN A 50 5.27 -15.38 -13.91
C GLN A 50 3.83 -15.68 -14.28
#